data_AF-A0A812C5N0-F1
#
_entry.id   AF-A0A812C5N0-F1
#
_cell.length_a   1.000
_cell.length_b   1.000
_cell.length_c   1.000
_cell.angle_alpha   90.00
_cell.angle_beta   90.00
_cell.angle_gamma   90.00
#
_symmetry.space_group_name_H-M   'P 1'
#
loop_
_entity.id
_entity.type
_entity.pdbx_description
1 polymer ?
#
loop_
_entity_poly.entity_id
_entity_poly.type
_entity_poly.pdbx_seq_one_letter_code
_entity_poly.pdbx_strand_id
1 'polypeptide(L)'
;MAKPKINGPAAGRIVLSLSLSLFLTHSFIHFPVVVVTATALVLAAASYPSSRHDSPAPTNQLLSAAKHEFVSMGSRPSRSVFDNTAFPSRNNTDWMSRIPDHVSLAHITIPGTHNTMAHHGGDMAECQAWLLYSQLQAGIRYLDIRCRHYRNGLPIHHGLKYQHADFPMVLRETVRFLEEYPSEVIIMRVKKEFQSAENTQPFEDTFRGCIEEYITRNRLWTDLSCIPKLGDTRGKIVILQDFRGSPLGLDYNGKFFSIEDRWKVPTLLDMHIDRKWEYVKRKLDFASENEDYVGECSIFRI
;
A
#
# COMPACT_ATOMS: atom_id res chain seq x y z
N MET A 1 1.58 -29.51 41.48
CA MET A 1 0.81 -28.26 41.33
C MET A 1 1.44 -27.43 40.22
N ALA A 2 0.84 -27.46 39.03
CA ALA A 2 1.31 -26.70 37.88
C ALA A 2 0.74 -25.28 37.94
N LYS A 3 1.60 -24.26 37.84
CA LYS A 3 1.19 -22.85 37.69
C LYS A 3 0.54 -22.66 36.31
N PRO A 4 -0.58 -21.94 36.18
CA PRO A 4 -1.14 -21.63 34.87
C PRO A 4 -0.25 -20.62 34.15
N LYS A 5 0.09 -20.92 32.89
CA LYS A 5 0.64 -19.94 31.95
C LYS A 5 -0.44 -18.90 31.69
N ILE A 6 -0.18 -17.66 32.08
CA ILE A 6 -0.98 -16.51 31.67
C ILE A 6 -0.57 -16.20 30.23
N ASN A 7 -1.30 -16.76 29.27
CA ASN A 7 -1.26 -16.28 27.89
C ASN A 7 -1.98 -14.93 27.87
N GLY A 8 -1.24 -13.83 27.84
CA GLY A 8 -1.81 -12.53 27.53
C GLY A 8 -2.32 -12.51 26.08
N PRO A 9 -3.41 -11.80 25.77
CA PRO A 9 -3.88 -11.68 24.40
C PRO A 9 -2.88 -10.83 23.62
N ALA A 10 -2.30 -11.40 22.56
CA ALA A 10 -1.55 -10.66 21.57
C ALA A 10 -2.58 -9.86 20.75
N ALA A 11 -2.65 -8.54 20.97
CA ALA A 11 -3.47 -7.66 20.16
C ALA A 11 -2.84 -7.49 18.77
N GLY A 12 -3.31 -8.27 17.79
CA GLY A 12 -3.06 -8.03 16.36
C GLY A 12 -3.93 -6.88 15.86
N ARG A 13 -3.44 -6.05 14.93
CA ARG A 13 -4.16 -4.89 14.40
C ARG A 13 -4.00 -4.81 12.87
N ILE A 14 -5.05 -4.25 12.25
CA ILE A 14 -5.57 -4.36 10.88
C ILE A 14 -4.70 -3.77 9.74
N VAL A 15 -4.30 -4.59 8.75
CA VAL A 15 -4.41 -4.45 7.27
C VAL A 15 -3.86 -3.23 6.49
N LEU A 16 -3.31 -3.55 5.30
CA LEU A 16 -2.75 -2.68 4.27
C LEU A 16 -3.73 -1.62 3.69
N SER A 17 -3.40 -0.34 3.81
CA SER A 17 -4.20 0.80 3.31
C SER A 17 -3.65 1.33 1.98
N LEU A 18 -4.38 1.22 0.87
CA LEU A 18 -4.05 1.87 -0.40
C LEU A 18 -4.88 3.15 -0.63
N SER A 19 -4.22 4.22 -1.07
CA SER A 19 -4.77 5.55 -1.40
C SER A 19 -5.91 5.53 -2.43
N LEU A 20 -6.87 6.44 -2.27
CA LEU A 20 -8.03 6.65 -3.14
C LEU A 20 -7.70 7.57 -4.32
N SER A 21 -8.01 7.09 -5.53
CA SER A 21 -8.10 7.91 -6.74
C SER A 21 -9.41 7.57 -7.43
N LEU A 22 -10.39 8.48 -7.34
CA LEU A 22 -11.70 8.36 -7.99
C LEU A 22 -11.59 8.82 -9.44
N PHE A 23 -11.94 7.96 -10.41
CA PHE A 23 -12.06 8.35 -11.82
C PHE A 23 -13.51 8.22 -12.27
N LEU A 24 -14.09 9.34 -12.73
CA LEU A 24 -15.36 9.35 -13.45
C LEU A 24 -15.14 8.84 -14.88
N THR A 25 -15.85 7.81 -15.29
CA THR A 25 -15.97 7.47 -16.71
C THR A 25 -17.26 8.09 -17.26
N HIS A 26 -17.08 9.14 -18.06
CA HIS A 26 -18.02 9.83 -18.96
C HIS A 26 -18.68 11.14 -18.49
N SER A 27 -18.42 12.15 -19.33
CA SER A 27 -19.20 13.35 -19.67
C SER A 27 -19.07 14.60 -18.79
N PHE A 28 -18.42 15.60 -19.40
CA PHE A 28 -18.59 17.04 -19.29
C PHE A 28 -19.27 17.55 -18.02
N ILE A 29 -18.46 17.93 -17.02
CA ILE A 29 -18.52 19.19 -16.25
C ILE A 29 -17.22 19.24 -15.44
N HIS A 30 -16.49 20.36 -15.49
CA HIS A 30 -15.33 20.62 -14.63
C HIS A 30 -15.77 20.74 -13.16
N PHE A 31 -15.57 19.67 -12.38
CA PHE A 31 -15.48 19.75 -10.91
C PHE A 31 -14.11 19.25 -10.49
N PRO A 32 -13.43 19.90 -9.52
CA PRO A 32 -12.14 19.43 -9.02
C PRO A 32 -12.33 18.06 -8.37
N VAL A 33 -11.64 17.06 -8.91
CA VAL A 33 -11.64 15.69 -8.38
C VAL A 33 -10.80 15.67 -7.10
N VAL A 34 -11.41 15.29 -5.98
CA VAL A 34 -10.74 15.19 -4.68
C VAL A 34 -9.91 13.91 -4.64
N VAL A 35 -8.58 14.04 -4.77
CA VAL A 35 -7.61 12.97 -4.56
C VAL A 35 -7.36 12.82 -3.07
N VAL A 36 -7.91 11.77 -2.44
CA VAL A 36 -7.76 11.51 -1.01
C VAL A 36 -6.51 10.65 -0.79
N THR A 37 -5.41 11.28 -0.40
CA THR A 37 -4.20 10.57 0.05
C THR A 37 -4.23 10.30 1.56
N ALA A 38 -3.55 9.24 1.97
CA ALA A 38 -3.68 8.49 3.23
C ALA A 38 -3.31 9.24 4.54
N THR A 39 -3.36 10.56 4.59
CA THR A 39 -2.92 11.36 5.76
C THR A 39 -3.87 11.21 6.96
N ALA A 40 -5.18 11.05 6.74
CA ALA A 40 -6.17 10.97 7.81
C ALA A 40 -6.01 9.71 8.71
N LEU A 41 -5.60 8.57 8.15
CA LEU A 41 -5.44 7.33 8.92
C LEU A 41 -4.17 7.35 9.80
N VAL A 42 -3.09 7.96 9.30
CA VAL A 42 -1.82 8.10 10.03
C VAL A 42 -1.98 9.04 11.23
N LEU A 43 -2.76 10.11 11.08
CA LEU A 43 -3.06 11.04 12.18
C LEU A 43 -3.94 10.39 13.26
N ALA A 44 -4.94 9.59 12.88
CA ALA A 44 -5.79 8.89 13.84
C ALA A 44 -5.01 7.85 14.68
N ALA A 45 -4.06 7.14 14.07
CA ALA A 45 -3.19 6.19 14.76
C ALA A 45 -2.16 6.87 15.67
N ALA A 46 -1.65 8.05 15.29
CA ALA A 46 -0.65 8.79 16.06
C ALA A 46 -1.22 9.64 17.21
N SER A 47 -2.54 9.88 17.24
CA SER A 47 -3.19 10.77 18.23
C SER A 47 -3.65 10.07 19.50
N TYR A 48 -3.54 8.74 19.60
CA TYR A 48 -3.91 8.01 20.82
C TYR A 48 -2.70 7.90 21.77
N PRO A 49 -2.70 8.61 22.93
CA PRO A 49 -1.70 8.39 23.95
C PRO A 49 -1.88 6.99 24.54
N SER A 50 -0.83 6.17 24.51
CA SER A 50 -0.83 4.89 25.23
C SER A 50 -0.67 5.17 26.72
N SER A 51 -1.78 5.32 27.43
CA SER A 51 -1.83 5.15 28.87
C SER A 51 -1.86 3.65 29.16
N ARG A 52 -1.17 3.19 30.22
CA ARG A 52 -0.98 1.76 30.55
C ARG A 52 -2.26 1.00 30.95
N HIS A 53 -3.44 1.62 30.88
CA HIS A 53 -4.69 1.00 31.32
C HIS A 53 -5.90 1.18 30.41
N ASP A 54 -5.78 1.85 29.26
CA ASP A 54 -6.89 1.98 28.32
C ASP A 54 -6.75 1.01 27.14
N SER A 55 -7.74 0.14 26.97
CA SER A 55 -7.92 -0.65 25.75
C SER A 55 -7.90 0.26 24.52
N PRO A 56 -7.34 -0.17 23.37
CA PRO A 56 -7.46 0.61 22.13
C PRO A 56 -8.92 0.92 21.84
N ALA A 57 -9.16 2.13 21.33
CA ALA A 57 -10.48 2.53 20.89
C ALA A 57 -11.06 1.49 19.91
N PRO A 58 -12.30 1.03 20.11
CA PRO A 58 -12.93 0.06 19.22
C PRO A 58 -12.88 0.57 17.78
N THR A 59 -12.71 -0.32 16.80
CA THR A 59 -12.63 -0.04 15.35
C THR A 59 -13.73 0.91 14.87
N ASN A 60 -14.92 0.82 15.47
CA ASN A 60 -16.04 1.73 15.21
C ASN A 60 -15.77 3.19 15.59
N GLN A 61 -14.96 3.49 16.62
CA GLN A 61 -14.58 4.84 17.01
C GLN A 61 -13.56 5.45 16.05
N LEU A 62 -12.55 4.68 15.62
CA LEU A 62 -11.57 5.12 14.61
C LEU A 62 -12.24 5.36 13.25
N LEU A 63 -13.17 4.49 12.85
CA LEU A 63 -14.00 4.71 11.66
C LEU A 63 -14.95 5.90 11.84
N SER A 64 -15.55 6.08 13.02
CA SER A 64 -16.41 7.24 13.26
C SER A 64 -15.63 8.54 13.22
N ALA A 65 -14.37 8.54 13.67
CA ALA A 65 -13.48 9.69 13.62
C ALA A 65 -13.05 9.99 12.17
N ALA A 66 -12.66 8.98 11.40
CA ALA A 66 -12.36 9.13 9.97
C ALA A 66 -13.58 9.59 9.16
N LYS A 67 -14.77 9.08 9.49
CA LYS A 67 -16.05 9.51 8.90
C LYS A 67 -16.47 10.91 9.36
N HIS A 68 -16.27 11.27 10.63
CA HIS A 68 -16.60 12.61 11.15
C HIS A 68 -15.67 13.67 10.59
N GLU A 69 -14.38 13.36 10.45
CA GLU A 69 -13.46 14.21 9.68
C GLU A 69 -14.00 14.38 8.27
N PHE A 70 -14.33 13.29 7.56
CA PHE A 70 -14.89 13.29 6.21
C PHE A 70 -16.17 14.13 6.07
N VAL A 71 -17.12 14.00 6.99
CA VAL A 71 -18.39 14.75 6.96
C VAL A 71 -18.21 16.22 7.36
N SER A 72 -17.27 16.54 8.27
CA SER A 72 -16.97 17.93 8.63
C SER A 72 -16.22 18.71 7.54
N MET A 73 -15.65 18.00 6.54
CA MET A 73 -14.98 18.58 5.36
C MET A 73 -15.91 19.41 4.48
N GLY A 74 -17.23 19.24 4.57
CA GLY A 74 -18.20 20.05 3.82
C GLY A 74 -18.47 21.45 4.40
N SER A 75 -17.86 21.84 5.54
CA SER A 75 -18.35 23.02 6.29
C SER A 75 -17.28 23.91 6.95
N ARG A 76 -15.98 23.78 6.64
CA ARG A 76 -14.92 24.63 7.25
C ARG A 76 -14.03 25.34 6.22
N PRO A 77 -13.63 26.61 6.44
CA PRO A 77 -12.74 27.34 5.54
C PRO A 77 -11.27 26.89 5.68
N SER A 78 -10.61 26.86 4.53
CA SER A 78 -9.25 26.41 4.17
C SER A 78 -8.19 26.24 5.29
N ARG A 79 -8.07 25.03 5.80
CA ARG A 79 -6.76 24.39 6.02
C ARG A 79 -6.63 23.37 4.89
N SER A 80 -5.50 23.27 4.18
CA SER A 80 -5.37 22.22 3.15
C SER A 80 -5.55 20.87 3.85
N VAL A 81 -6.64 20.18 3.55
CA VAL A 81 -7.02 18.89 4.15
C VAL A 81 -6.02 17.78 3.77
N PHE A 82 -5.15 18.08 2.81
CA PHE A 82 -4.13 17.21 2.25
C PHE A 82 -2.76 17.86 2.39
N ASP A 83 -1.76 17.04 2.70
CA ASP A 83 -0.36 17.44 2.58
C ASP A 83 0.08 17.16 1.13
N ASN A 84 -0.03 18.20 0.31
CA ASN A 84 0.44 18.21 -1.08
C ASN A 84 1.77 18.96 -1.23
N THR A 85 2.47 19.19 -0.12
CA THR A 85 3.78 19.82 -0.16
C THR A 85 4.81 18.85 -0.73
N ALA A 86 5.98 19.35 -1.12
CA ALA A 86 7.02 18.50 -1.72
C ALA A 86 7.57 17.44 -0.75
N PHE A 87 7.43 17.63 0.56
CA PHE A 87 7.98 16.75 1.60
C PHE A 87 6.96 16.54 2.72
N PRO A 88 6.88 15.34 3.30
CA PRO A 88 5.93 15.09 4.37
C PRO A 88 6.23 15.97 5.58
N SER A 89 5.18 16.55 6.16
CA SER A 89 5.25 17.32 7.40
C SER A 89 5.71 16.50 8.62
N ARG A 90 5.69 15.17 8.55
CA ARG A 90 6.21 14.25 9.58
C ARG A 90 6.89 13.05 8.95
N ASN A 91 8.04 12.68 9.51
CA ASN A 91 8.76 11.47 9.13
C ASN A 91 8.44 10.33 10.11
N ASN A 92 8.30 9.13 9.56
CA ASN A 92 8.11 7.88 10.27
C ASN A 92 8.94 6.79 9.57
N THR A 93 10.25 7.03 9.46
CA THR A 93 11.18 6.28 8.61
C THR A 93 11.52 4.88 9.12
N ASP A 94 11.34 4.59 10.40
CA ASP A 94 11.85 3.37 11.05
C ASP A 94 10.78 2.68 11.94
N TRP A 95 9.50 2.86 11.64
CA TRP A 95 8.43 2.42 12.55
C TRP A 95 8.36 0.91 12.73
N MET A 96 8.81 0.11 11.74
CA MET A 96 8.86 -1.34 11.87
C MET A 96 9.97 -1.83 12.82
N SER A 97 10.92 -0.98 13.21
CA SER A 97 11.95 -1.30 14.22
C SER A 97 11.37 -1.68 15.59
N ARG A 98 10.16 -1.20 15.90
CA ARG A 98 9.48 -1.43 17.18
C ARG A 98 8.66 -2.73 17.22
N ILE A 99 8.56 -3.43 16.09
CA ILE A 99 7.79 -4.66 15.95
C ILE A 99 8.72 -5.87 16.12
N PRO A 100 8.40 -6.87 16.95
CA PRO A 100 9.23 -8.06 17.10
C PRO A 100 9.40 -8.87 15.81
N ASP A 101 10.59 -9.45 15.62
CA ASP A 101 10.98 -10.20 14.41
C ASP A 101 10.09 -11.41 14.08
N HIS A 102 9.50 -12.04 15.09
CA HIS A 102 8.69 -13.24 14.92
C HIS A 102 7.29 -12.96 14.37
N VAL A 103 6.87 -11.69 14.31
CA VAL A 103 5.56 -11.28 13.81
C VAL A 103 5.50 -11.50 12.30
N SER A 104 4.47 -12.20 11.83
CA SER A 104 4.18 -12.36 10.40
C SER A 104 3.85 -11.01 9.75
N LEU A 105 4.28 -10.75 8.51
CA LEU A 105 3.85 -9.57 7.77
C LEU A 105 2.32 -9.52 7.61
N ALA A 106 1.64 -10.67 7.63
CA ALA A 106 0.18 -10.73 7.60
C ALA A 106 -0.50 -10.07 8.82
N HIS A 107 0.21 -9.93 9.94
CA HIS A 107 -0.32 -9.39 11.20
C HIS A 107 0.06 -7.92 11.43
N ILE A 108 0.60 -7.24 10.41
CA ILE A 108 1.03 -5.85 10.52
C ILE A 108 0.12 -4.96 9.65
N THR A 109 -0.37 -3.87 10.25
CA THR A 109 -0.97 -2.75 9.51
C THR A 109 0.10 -1.99 8.74
N ILE A 110 0.10 -2.10 7.42
CA ILE A 110 1.16 -1.51 6.58
C ILE A 110 0.54 -0.44 5.66
N PRO A 111 0.86 0.85 5.78
CA PRO A 111 0.33 1.86 4.87
C PRO A 111 0.95 1.73 3.47
N GLY A 112 0.14 1.99 2.44
CA GLY A 112 0.48 1.82 1.04
C GLY A 112 -0.05 2.91 0.12
N THR A 113 0.48 2.96 -1.09
CA THR A 113 0.10 3.96 -2.10
C THR A 113 -0.31 3.30 -3.41
N HIS A 114 -1.49 3.69 -3.91
CA HIS A 114 -2.01 3.24 -5.20
C HIS A 114 -1.28 3.97 -6.33
N ASN A 115 -0.84 3.21 -7.36
CA ASN A 115 -0.04 3.75 -8.45
C ASN A 115 1.07 4.67 -7.90
N THR A 116 1.97 4.11 -7.09
CA THR A 116 2.97 4.83 -6.27
C THR A 116 3.73 5.92 -7.02
N MET A 117 4.03 5.68 -8.31
CA MET A 117 4.82 6.59 -9.14
C MET A 117 3.97 7.52 -10.01
N ALA A 118 2.65 7.54 -9.84
CA ALA A 118 1.77 8.30 -10.71
C ALA A 118 1.72 9.79 -10.32
N HIS A 119 2.75 10.53 -10.76
CA HIS A 119 2.95 11.96 -10.55
C HIS A 119 2.55 12.81 -11.75
N HIS A 120 2.18 12.19 -12.87
CA HIS A 120 1.92 12.88 -14.12
C HIS A 120 0.63 12.45 -14.82
N GLY A 121 -0.05 13.43 -15.43
CA GLY A 121 -1.22 13.23 -16.30
C GLY A 121 -2.52 13.85 -15.77
N GLY A 122 -2.41 14.76 -14.79
CA GLY A 122 -3.50 15.51 -14.18
C GLY A 122 -4.56 14.64 -13.51
N ASP A 123 -5.76 15.18 -13.33
CA ASP A 123 -6.90 14.56 -12.66
C ASP A 123 -7.28 13.15 -13.17
N MET A 124 -6.80 12.75 -14.36
CA MET A 124 -7.07 11.43 -14.96
C MET A 124 -6.01 10.37 -14.66
N ALA A 125 -4.83 10.75 -14.18
CA ALA A 125 -3.75 9.79 -13.95
C ALA A 125 -2.90 10.07 -12.70
N GLU A 126 -2.88 11.29 -12.18
CA GLU A 126 -2.11 11.62 -10.98
C GLU A 126 -2.76 11.03 -9.73
N CYS A 127 -1.98 10.29 -8.97
CA CYS A 127 -2.42 9.63 -7.73
C CYS A 127 -1.60 10.06 -6.51
N GLN A 128 -0.38 10.57 -6.71
CA GLN A 128 0.57 10.83 -5.62
C GLN A 128 1.22 12.21 -5.76
N ALA A 129 1.18 13.01 -4.68
CA ALA A 129 1.85 14.31 -4.60
C ALA A 129 3.34 14.19 -4.24
N TRP A 130 3.70 13.21 -3.41
CA TRP A 130 5.07 12.97 -2.96
C TRP A 130 5.81 12.02 -3.90
N LEU A 131 7.09 12.30 -4.15
CA LEU A 131 7.99 11.34 -4.80
C LEU A 131 8.19 10.10 -3.92
N LEU A 132 8.64 9.00 -4.53
CA LEU A 132 8.82 7.70 -3.87
C LEU A 132 9.54 7.82 -2.52
N TYR A 133 10.73 8.42 -2.50
CA TYR A 133 11.52 8.50 -1.27
C TYR A 133 10.80 9.28 -0.16
N SER A 134 10.06 10.34 -0.49
CA SER A 134 9.23 11.10 0.46
C SER A 134 8.04 10.29 0.99
N GLN A 135 7.42 9.44 0.16
CA GLN A 135 6.41 8.48 0.63
C GLN A 135 7.00 7.51 1.64
N LEU A 136 8.20 6.98 1.37
CA LEU A 136 8.91 6.08 2.29
C LEU A 136 9.26 6.79 3.61
N GLN A 137 9.68 8.06 3.56
CA GLN A 137 9.92 8.88 4.75
C GLN A 137 8.65 9.10 5.57
N ALA A 138 7.49 9.26 4.93
CA ALA A 138 6.20 9.38 5.59
C ALA A 138 5.72 8.07 6.27
N GLY A 139 6.39 6.95 5.99
CA GLY A 139 6.10 5.64 6.59
C GLY A 139 5.42 4.64 5.65
N ILE A 140 5.24 4.97 4.36
CA ILE A 140 4.70 4.04 3.35
C ILE A 140 5.62 2.84 3.19
N ARG A 141 5.07 1.63 3.21
CA ARG A 141 5.81 0.36 3.06
C ARG A 141 5.18 -0.61 2.07
N TYR A 142 4.03 -0.28 1.50
CA TYR A 142 3.44 -1.00 0.37
C TYR A 142 3.40 -0.12 -0.89
N LEU A 143 3.98 -0.61 -1.98
CA LEU A 143 4.09 0.11 -3.25
C LEU A 143 3.31 -0.63 -4.35
N ASP A 144 2.38 0.05 -5.01
CA ASP A 144 1.69 -0.44 -6.22
C ASP A 144 2.44 0.07 -7.46
N ILE A 145 3.33 -0.77 -7.99
CA ILE A 145 4.22 -0.45 -9.13
C ILE A 145 3.69 -1.08 -10.41
N ARG A 146 3.51 -0.23 -11.42
CA ARG A 146 2.73 -0.55 -12.62
C ARG A 146 3.56 -0.31 -13.87
N CYS A 147 3.96 -1.40 -14.52
CA CYS A 147 4.92 -1.36 -15.62
C CYS A 147 4.22 -1.60 -16.96
N ARG A 148 4.65 -0.87 -18.00
CA ARG A 148 4.38 -1.25 -19.40
C ARG A 148 5.59 -2.00 -19.93
N HIS A 149 5.38 -3.05 -20.73
CA HIS A 149 6.48 -3.70 -21.44
C HIS A 149 6.77 -2.97 -22.75
N TYR A 150 7.89 -2.27 -22.84
CA TYR A 150 8.22 -1.48 -24.04
C TYR A 150 9.70 -1.51 -24.33
N ARG A 151 10.09 -1.91 -25.55
CA ARG A 151 11.50 -1.99 -25.99
C ARG A 151 12.40 -2.77 -25.03
N ASN A 152 11.91 -3.91 -24.52
CA ASN A 152 12.56 -4.72 -23.49
C ASN A 152 12.88 -3.94 -22.21
N GLY A 153 12.16 -2.86 -21.95
CA GLY A 153 12.20 -2.08 -20.73
C GLY A 153 10.87 -2.15 -19.98
N LEU A 154 10.91 -1.69 -18.73
CA LEU A 154 9.74 -1.62 -17.84
C LEU A 154 9.49 -0.17 -17.38
N PRO A 155 9.16 0.76 -18.30
CA PRO A 155 8.72 2.10 -17.92
C PRO A 155 7.45 2.03 -17.06
N ILE A 156 7.36 2.94 -16.09
CA ILE A 156 6.23 3.06 -15.18
C ILE A 156 5.10 3.84 -15.86
N HIS A 157 3.89 3.31 -15.74
CA HIS A 157 2.70 3.81 -16.41
C HIS A 157 1.50 3.85 -15.46
N HIS A 158 0.56 4.73 -15.79
CA HIS A 158 -0.82 4.63 -15.33
C HIS A 158 -1.73 4.71 -16.57
N GLY A 159 -2.35 3.58 -16.90
CA GLY A 159 -2.93 3.36 -18.23
C GLY A 159 -1.94 3.70 -19.35
N LEU A 160 -2.36 4.57 -20.27
CA LEU A 160 -1.52 5.01 -21.41
C LEU A 160 -0.44 6.05 -21.04
N LYS A 161 -0.50 6.64 -19.84
CA LYS A 161 0.38 7.76 -19.44
C LYS A 161 1.69 7.25 -18.84
N TYR A 162 2.79 7.56 -19.53
CA TYR A 162 4.14 7.36 -19.00
C TYR A 162 4.39 8.30 -17.81
N GLN A 163 4.98 7.77 -16.75
CA GLN A 163 5.20 8.48 -15.48
C GLN A 163 6.65 8.98 -15.32
N HIS A 164 7.43 9.06 -16.40
CA HIS A 164 8.81 9.55 -16.38
C HIS A 164 9.75 8.77 -15.43
N ALA A 165 9.43 7.51 -15.16
CA ALA A 165 10.22 6.61 -14.33
C ALA A 165 10.25 5.20 -14.95
N ASP A 166 11.21 4.38 -14.53
CA ASP A 166 11.30 2.96 -14.89
C ASP A 166 11.44 2.07 -13.65
N PHE A 167 11.17 0.78 -13.81
CA PHE A 167 11.24 -0.18 -12.72
C PHE A 167 12.65 -0.29 -12.07
N PRO A 168 13.76 -0.32 -12.83
CA PRO A 168 15.10 -0.27 -12.22
C PRO A 168 15.34 0.96 -11.33
N MET A 169 14.85 2.14 -11.69
CA MET A 169 14.91 3.34 -10.85
C MET A 169 14.15 3.15 -9.53
N VAL A 170 12.94 2.59 -9.59
CA VAL A 170 12.14 2.28 -8.39
C VAL A 170 12.90 1.33 -7.46
N LEU A 171 13.50 0.26 -8.01
CA LEU A 171 14.30 -0.69 -7.21
C LEU A 171 15.49 -0.02 -6.53
N ARG A 172 16.26 0.81 -7.25
CA ARG A 172 17.41 1.52 -6.70
C ARG A 172 17.02 2.44 -5.54
N GLU A 173 16.00 3.27 -5.72
CA GLU A 173 15.51 4.16 -4.67
C GLU A 173 14.96 3.39 -3.46
N THR A 174 14.26 2.27 -3.71
CA THR A 174 13.74 1.42 -2.64
C THR A 174 14.86 0.76 -1.84
N VAL A 175 15.89 0.24 -2.50
CA VAL A 175 17.03 -0.38 -1.83
C VAL A 175 17.86 0.64 -1.09
N ARG A 176 18.07 1.84 -1.66
CA ARG A 176 18.71 2.95 -0.96
C ARG A 176 18.00 3.25 0.37
N PHE A 177 16.67 3.33 0.37
CA PHE A 177 15.90 3.53 1.60
C PHE A 177 16.12 2.39 2.61
N LEU A 178 16.09 1.12 2.15
CA LEU A 178 16.31 -0.04 3.00
C LEU A 178 17.74 -0.16 3.53
N GLU A 179 18.73 0.44 2.85
CA GLU A 179 20.10 0.55 3.33
C GLU A 179 20.23 1.58 4.45
N GLU A 180 19.50 2.69 4.35
CA GLU A 180 19.45 3.73 5.37
C GLU A 180 18.61 3.29 6.60
N TYR A 181 17.56 2.49 6.39
CA TYR A 181 16.65 2.00 7.42
C TYR A 181 16.49 0.47 7.35
N PRO A 182 17.52 -0.31 7.77
CA PRO A 182 17.56 -1.76 7.60
C PRO A 182 16.54 -2.51 8.46
N SER A 183 15.87 -1.86 9.42
CA SER A 183 14.76 -2.45 10.15
C SER A 183 13.50 -2.62 9.31
N GLU A 184 13.38 -1.89 8.21
CA GLU A 184 12.15 -1.81 7.44
C GLU A 184 12.06 -2.91 6.38
N VAL A 185 10.85 -3.13 5.86
CA VAL A 185 10.56 -4.04 4.75
C VAL A 185 9.67 -3.32 3.76
N ILE A 186 9.92 -3.49 2.46
CA ILE A 186 9.05 -2.94 1.41
C ILE A 186 8.30 -4.07 0.72
N ILE A 187 6.97 -3.99 0.76
CA ILE A 187 6.10 -4.85 -0.03
C ILE A 187 5.83 -4.15 -1.36
N MET A 188 6.15 -4.79 -2.47
CA MET A 188 6.04 -4.17 -3.79
C MET A 188 5.17 -5.03 -4.70
N ARG A 189 3.93 -4.60 -4.95
CA ARG A 189 3.13 -5.18 -6.02
C ARG A 189 3.69 -4.73 -7.36
N VAL A 190 3.91 -5.67 -8.25
CA VAL A 190 4.31 -5.39 -9.63
C VAL A 190 3.23 -5.90 -10.57
N LYS A 191 2.64 -4.98 -11.34
CA LYS A 191 1.55 -5.25 -12.27
C LYS A 191 1.91 -4.80 -13.69
N LYS A 192 1.44 -5.53 -14.69
CA LYS A 192 1.45 -5.08 -16.09
C LYS A 192 0.27 -4.13 -16.36
N GLU A 193 0.54 -2.88 -16.75
CA GLU A 193 -0.46 -1.80 -16.79
C GLU A 193 -1.06 -1.53 -18.18
N PHE A 194 -0.30 -1.75 -19.24
CA PHE A 194 -0.71 -1.41 -20.61
C PHE A 194 -0.20 -2.41 -21.65
N GLN A 195 -0.68 -2.28 -22.89
CA GLN A 195 -0.28 -3.15 -23.99
C GLN A 195 1.23 -3.08 -24.23
N SER A 196 1.82 -4.27 -24.37
CA SER A 196 3.22 -4.44 -24.74
C SER A 196 3.44 -3.97 -26.18
N ALA A 197 4.60 -3.35 -26.46
CA ALA A 197 4.99 -3.01 -27.83
C ALA A 197 6.52 -3.06 -28.00
N GLU A 198 6.97 -3.40 -29.21
CA GLU A 198 8.40 -3.35 -29.61
C GLU A 198 9.34 -4.20 -28.72
N ASN A 199 8.90 -5.36 -28.22
CA ASN A 199 9.72 -6.24 -27.39
C ASN A 199 10.20 -7.47 -28.19
N THR A 200 11.41 -7.94 -27.90
CA THR A 200 11.98 -9.17 -28.45
C THR A 200 11.94 -10.34 -27.46
N GLN A 201 11.49 -10.08 -26.23
CA GLN A 201 11.35 -11.09 -25.17
C GLN A 201 10.02 -10.93 -24.41
N PRO A 202 9.59 -11.93 -23.62
CA PRO A 202 8.47 -11.85 -22.68
C PRO A 202 8.70 -10.82 -21.54
N PHE A 203 7.60 -10.34 -20.94
CA PHE A 203 7.66 -9.42 -19.79
C PHE A 203 8.42 -10.04 -18.61
N GLU A 204 8.21 -11.34 -18.37
CA GLU A 204 8.86 -12.07 -17.28
C GLU A 204 10.38 -12.04 -17.40
N ASP A 205 10.93 -12.24 -18.60
CA ASP A 205 12.39 -12.25 -18.81
C ASP A 205 12.99 -10.87 -18.58
N THR A 206 12.31 -9.82 -19.04
CA THR A 206 12.71 -8.43 -18.76
C THR A 206 12.66 -8.13 -17.25
N PHE A 207 11.60 -8.58 -16.58
CA PHE A 207 11.44 -8.40 -15.15
C PHE A 207 12.51 -9.16 -14.36
N ARG A 208 12.76 -10.43 -14.71
CA ARG A 208 13.82 -11.26 -14.12
C ARG A 208 15.17 -10.58 -14.23
N GLY A 209 15.52 -10.06 -15.41
CA GLY A 209 16.77 -9.32 -15.62
C GLY A 209 16.88 -8.06 -14.76
N CYS A 210 15.76 -7.39 -14.45
CA CYS A 210 15.77 -6.23 -13.54
C CYS A 210 16.02 -6.61 -12.07
N ILE A 211 15.59 -7.81 -11.64
CA ILE A 211 15.63 -8.22 -10.23
C ILE A 211 16.80 -9.15 -9.88
N GLU A 212 17.47 -9.74 -10.86
CA GLU A 212 18.50 -10.77 -10.66
C GLU A 212 19.61 -10.33 -9.70
N GLU A 213 20.16 -9.13 -9.88
CA GLU A 213 21.19 -8.56 -8.99
C GLU A 213 20.70 -8.46 -7.53
N TYR A 214 19.43 -8.11 -7.33
CA TYR A 214 18.83 -7.96 -6.00
C TYR A 214 18.55 -9.31 -5.34
N ILE A 215 18.27 -10.36 -6.13
CA ILE A 215 18.23 -11.74 -5.65
C ILE A 215 19.64 -12.16 -5.18
N THR A 216 20.65 -11.97 -6.03
CA THR A 216 22.04 -12.35 -5.70
C THR A 216 22.57 -11.63 -4.47
N ARG A 217 22.17 -10.37 -4.26
CA ARG A 217 22.53 -9.58 -3.07
C ARG A 217 21.64 -9.83 -1.85
N ASN A 218 20.72 -10.80 -1.90
CA ASN A 218 19.77 -11.10 -0.81
C ASN A 218 18.94 -9.85 -0.38
N ARG A 219 18.63 -8.97 -1.34
CA ARG A 219 17.76 -7.79 -1.17
C ARG A 219 16.31 -8.09 -1.53
N LEU A 220 16.01 -9.28 -2.04
CA LEU A 220 14.67 -9.77 -2.32
C LEU A 220 14.35 -11.00 -1.49
N TRP A 221 13.12 -11.06 -1.01
CA TRP A 221 12.56 -12.28 -0.44
C TRP A 221 12.17 -13.27 -1.55
N THR A 222 12.66 -14.50 -1.47
CA THR A 222 12.49 -15.52 -2.53
C THR A 222 11.84 -16.82 -2.08
N ASP A 223 11.55 -17.01 -0.79
CA ASP A 223 10.78 -18.18 -0.34
C ASP A 223 9.27 -17.89 -0.46
N LEU A 224 8.68 -18.39 -1.54
CA LEU A 224 7.31 -18.10 -1.93
C LEU A 224 6.29 -19.09 -1.33
N SER A 225 6.73 -19.94 -0.41
CA SER A 225 5.90 -20.99 0.20
C SER A 225 4.94 -20.47 1.28
N CYS A 226 5.20 -19.27 1.81
CA CYS A 226 4.42 -18.65 2.88
C CYS A 226 4.54 -17.12 2.88
N ILE A 227 3.68 -16.45 3.66
CA ILE A 227 3.89 -15.05 4.06
C ILE A 227 5.02 -15.01 5.10
N PRO A 228 6.10 -14.24 4.87
CA PRO A 228 7.25 -14.25 5.75
C PRO A 228 7.01 -13.53 7.07
N LYS A 229 7.88 -13.82 8.05
CA LYS A 229 8.00 -13.02 9.27
C LYS A 229 8.80 -11.75 8.99
N LEU A 230 8.58 -10.73 9.81
CA LEU A 230 9.25 -9.44 9.69
C LEU A 230 10.78 -9.60 9.76
N GLY A 231 11.29 -10.38 10.73
CA GLY A 231 12.72 -10.61 10.91
C GLY A 231 13.43 -11.18 9.69
N ASP A 232 12.78 -12.11 8.98
CA ASP A 232 13.36 -12.79 7.81
C ASP A 232 13.47 -11.86 6.58
N THR A 233 12.75 -10.74 6.61
CA THR A 233 12.58 -9.81 5.49
C THR A 233 13.11 -8.40 5.73
N ARG A 234 13.59 -8.08 6.94
CA ARG A 234 14.22 -6.79 7.23
C ARG A 234 15.33 -6.45 6.22
N GLY A 235 15.31 -5.23 5.70
CA GLY A 235 16.25 -4.76 4.69
C GLY A 235 16.03 -5.34 3.28
N LYS A 236 14.88 -6.00 3.04
CA LYS A 236 14.52 -6.62 1.76
C LYS A 236 13.21 -6.08 1.21
N ILE A 237 13.02 -6.33 -0.08
CA ILE A 237 11.77 -6.15 -0.81
C ILE A 237 11.05 -7.50 -0.89
N VAL A 238 9.74 -7.51 -0.62
CA VAL A 238 8.85 -8.65 -0.85
C VAL A 238 7.99 -8.34 -2.07
N ILE A 239 8.22 -9.04 -3.18
CA ILE A 239 7.45 -8.82 -4.41
C ILE A 239 6.10 -9.53 -4.32
N LEU A 240 5.03 -8.80 -4.63
CA LEU A 240 3.73 -9.39 -4.98
C LEU A 240 3.58 -9.36 -6.49
N GLN A 241 3.58 -10.54 -7.10
CA GLN A 241 3.54 -10.70 -8.55
C GLN A 241 2.10 -10.64 -9.05
N ASP A 242 1.76 -9.59 -9.80
CA ASP A 242 0.46 -9.41 -10.47
C ASP A 242 0.63 -9.43 -12.00
N PHE A 243 1.28 -10.50 -12.48
CA PHE A 243 1.42 -10.83 -13.88
C PHE A 243 1.68 -12.34 -14.03
N ARG A 244 1.35 -12.88 -15.21
CA ARG A 244 1.57 -14.30 -15.53
C ARG A 244 3.04 -14.58 -15.83
N GLY A 245 3.52 -15.73 -15.38
CA GLY A 245 4.88 -16.20 -15.60
C GLY A 245 5.29 -17.21 -14.55
N SER A 246 6.56 -17.61 -14.55
CA SER A 246 7.13 -18.36 -13.42
C SER A 246 7.13 -17.49 -12.15
N PRO A 247 7.13 -18.12 -10.97
CA PRO A 247 7.01 -17.40 -9.71
C PRO A 247 8.32 -16.69 -9.36
N LEU A 248 8.28 -15.36 -9.39
CA LEU A 248 9.36 -14.43 -9.00
C LEU A 248 8.99 -13.58 -7.78
N GLY A 249 7.75 -13.73 -7.30
CA GLY A 249 7.22 -13.14 -6.09
C GLY A 249 5.98 -13.90 -5.63
N LEU A 250 5.40 -13.50 -4.50
CA LEU A 250 4.16 -14.08 -4.01
C LEU A 250 3.03 -13.76 -5.00
N ASP A 251 2.28 -14.78 -5.42
CA ASP A 251 1.17 -14.58 -6.37
C ASP A 251 0.11 -13.67 -5.74
N TYR A 252 -0.04 -12.46 -6.29
CA TYR A 252 -0.96 -11.45 -5.78
C TYR A 252 -2.41 -11.93 -5.82
N ASN A 253 -2.79 -12.70 -6.84
CA ASN A 253 -4.15 -13.25 -6.97
C ASN A 253 -4.25 -14.68 -6.41
N GLY A 254 -3.22 -15.13 -5.70
CA GLY A 254 -3.13 -16.46 -5.14
C GLY A 254 -3.76 -16.59 -3.76
N LYS A 255 -3.56 -17.76 -3.14
CA LYS A 255 -4.18 -18.17 -1.88
C LYS A 255 -3.83 -17.30 -0.66
N PHE A 256 -2.79 -16.49 -0.73
CA PHE A 256 -2.32 -15.71 0.43
C PHE A 256 -3.01 -14.36 0.58
N PHE A 257 -3.79 -13.91 -0.41
CA PHE A 257 -4.33 -12.56 -0.41
C PHE A 257 -5.85 -12.54 -0.56
N SER A 258 -6.48 -11.81 0.34
CA SER A 258 -7.91 -11.55 0.33
C SER A 258 -8.13 -10.09 -0.08
N ILE A 259 -8.31 -9.85 -1.37
CA ILE A 259 -8.24 -8.50 -1.97
C ILE A 259 -9.63 -7.87 -2.12
N GLU A 260 -9.75 -6.59 -1.76
CA GLU A 260 -10.85 -5.72 -2.20
C GLU A 260 -10.33 -4.55 -3.05
N ASP A 261 -10.58 -4.61 -4.35
CA ASP A 261 -10.16 -3.64 -5.38
C ASP A 261 -11.35 -3.19 -6.24
N ARG A 262 -12.55 -3.03 -5.65
CA ARG A 262 -13.65 -2.29 -6.29
C ARG A 262 -13.30 -0.82 -6.45
N TRP A 263 -12.54 -0.50 -7.47
CA TRP A 263 -12.04 0.86 -7.74
C TRP A 263 -13.01 1.73 -8.53
N LYS A 264 -13.96 1.12 -9.26
CA LYS A 264 -14.95 1.85 -10.06
C LYS A 264 -16.04 2.41 -9.14
N VAL A 265 -16.05 3.73 -8.99
CA VAL A 265 -17.16 4.46 -8.36
C VAL A 265 -17.91 5.19 -9.48
N PRO A 266 -19.16 4.79 -9.80
CA PRO A 266 -19.82 5.27 -11.02
C PRO A 266 -20.02 6.78 -11.08
N THR A 267 -20.28 7.42 -9.94
CA THR A 267 -20.43 8.89 -9.84
C THR A 267 -19.84 9.40 -8.52
N LEU A 268 -19.56 10.71 -8.43
CA LEU A 268 -19.17 11.39 -7.19
C LEU A 268 -20.35 11.69 -6.25
N LEU A 269 -21.53 11.13 -6.51
CA LEU A 269 -22.65 11.29 -5.59
C LEU A 269 -22.35 10.53 -4.30
N ASP A 270 -22.74 11.11 -3.17
CA ASP A 270 -22.52 10.57 -1.83
C ASP A 270 -22.89 9.09 -1.74
N MET A 271 -24.02 8.68 -2.33
CA MET A 271 -24.44 7.26 -2.35
C MET A 271 -23.38 6.29 -2.93
N HIS A 272 -22.66 6.67 -3.99
CA HIS A 272 -21.65 5.80 -4.60
C HIS A 272 -20.32 5.85 -3.84
N ILE A 273 -19.99 7.01 -3.28
CA ILE A 273 -18.83 7.18 -2.39
C ILE A 273 -19.06 6.39 -1.08
N ASP A 274 -20.24 6.49 -0.48
CA ASP A 274 -20.66 5.75 0.70
C ASP A 274 -20.65 4.25 0.46
N ARG A 275 -21.10 3.80 -0.71
CA ARG A 275 -21.04 2.39 -1.09
C ARG A 275 -19.60 1.89 -1.18
N LYS A 276 -18.68 2.71 -1.70
CA LYS A 276 -17.24 2.40 -1.68
C LYS A 276 -16.72 2.27 -0.25
N TRP A 277 -17.05 3.23 0.62
CA TRP A 277 -16.71 3.18 2.04
C TRP A 277 -17.29 1.98 2.77
N GLU A 278 -18.47 1.52 2.38
CA GLU A 278 -19.09 0.32 2.94
C GLU A 278 -18.32 -0.95 2.55
N TYR A 279 -17.81 -1.05 1.32
CA TYR A 279 -16.91 -2.14 0.94
C TYR A 279 -15.61 -2.13 1.75
N VAL A 280 -15.00 -0.95 1.91
CA VAL A 280 -13.80 -0.78 2.75
C VAL A 280 -14.09 -1.19 4.19
N LYS A 281 -15.20 -0.70 4.77
CA LYS A 281 -15.61 -1.04 6.14
C LYS A 281 -15.82 -2.54 6.30
N ARG A 282 -16.60 -3.18 5.43
CA ARG A 282 -16.82 -4.63 5.50
C ARG A 282 -15.51 -5.41 5.46
N LYS A 283 -14.53 -4.96 4.68
CA LYS A 283 -13.23 -5.64 4.58
C LYS A 283 -12.39 -5.44 5.84
N LEU A 284 -12.40 -4.24 6.41
CA LEU A 284 -11.77 -3.94 7.70
C LEU A 284 -12.37 -4.79 8.82
N ASP A 285 -13.71 -4.84 8.89
CA ASP A 285 -14.44 -5.64 9.87
C ASP A 285 -14.12 -7.13 9.70
N PHE A 286 -14.17 -7.67 8.47
CA PHE A 286 -13.80 -9.05 8.18
C PHE A 286 -12.38 -9.39 8.63
N ALA A 287 -11.42 -8.51 8.36
CA ALA A 287 -10.03 -8.75 8.76
C ALA A 287 -9.82 -8.70 10.28
N SER A 288 -10.62 -7.92 11.00
CA SER A 288 -10.60 -7.89 12.47
C SER A 288 -11.31 -9.09 13.11
N GLU A 289 -12.29 -9.68 12.42
CA GLU A 289 -13.05 -10.83 12.93
C GLU A 289 -12.39 -12.17 12.61
N ASN A 290 -11.51 -12.23 11.60
CA ASN A 290 -10.88 -13.46 11.11
C ASN A 290 -9.36 -13.49 11.35
N GLU A 291 -8.91 -12.94 12.49
CA GLU A 291 -7.50 -12.87 12.90
C GLU A 291 -6.81 -14.24 13.02
N ASP A 292 -7.58 -15.32 13.22
CA ASP A 292 -7.09 -16.69 13.34
C ASP A 292 -6.94 -17.43 12.00
N TYR A 293 -7.28 -16.80 10.86
CA TYR A 293 -7.06 -17.39 9.53
C TYR A 293 -5.57 -17.27 9.16
N VAL A 294 -4.77 -18.19 9.70
CA VAL A 294 -3.33 -18.30 9.46
C VAL A 294 -3.07 -18.47 7.97
N GLY A 295 -2.69 -17.38 7.29
CA GLY A 295 -2.20 -17.43 5.92
C GLY A 295 -2.78 -16.41 4.93
N GLU A 296 -3.74 -15.55 5.33
CA GLU A 296 -4.32 -14.56 4.41
C GLU A 296 -4.01 -13.11 4.82
N CYS A 297 -3.43 -12.34 3.91
CA CYS A 297 -3.29 -10.88 4.02
C CYS A 297 -4.48 -10.21 3.35
N SER A 298 -5.18 -9.34 4.08
CA SER A 298 -6.16 -8.47 3.43
C SER A 298 -5.47 -7.31 2.71
N ILE A 299 -5.98 -6.94 1.54
CA ILE A 299 -5.54 -5.75 0.80
C ILE A 299 -6.80 -5.01 0.41
N PHE A 300 -6.90 -3.73 0.76
CA PHE A 300 -8.00 -2.90 0.29
C PHE A 300 -7.49 -1.60 -0.30
N ARG A 301 -8.15 -1.21 -1.38
CA ARG A 301 -8.03 0.13 -1.95
C ARG A 301 -9.17 0.98 -1.39
N ILE A 302 -8.84 2.06 -0.71
CA ILE A 302 -9.83 3.08 -0.31
C ILE A 302 -10.25 3.83 -1.57
#